data_AF-A0A2R7Y0G3-F1
#
_entry.id   AF-A0A2R7Y0G3-F1
#
_cell.length_a   1.000
_cell.length_b   1.000
_cell.length_c   1.000
_cell.angle_alpha   90.00
_cell.angle_beta   90.00
_cell.angle_gamma   90.00
#
_symmetry.space_group_name_H-M   'P 1'
#
loop_
_entity.id
_entity.type
_entity.pdbx_description
1 polymer ?
#
loop_
_entity_poly.entity_id
_entity_poly.type
_entity_poly.pdbx_seq_one_letter_code
_entity_poly.pdbx_strand_id
1 'polypeptide(L)' 'MALSYTPSFELLNRWVIEKQLCCYCGTCAGVCPRITLDGKTPKLIDYCSECGNCYKYCPQTFTPVREFEERLFPGT' A
#
# COMPACT_ATOMS: atom_id res chain seq x y z
N MET A 1 -18.98 6.09 13.76
CA MET A 1 -18.81 4.79 13.08
C MET A 1 -17.51 4.86 12.27
N ALA A 2 -16.37 4.87 12.96
CA ALA A 2 -15.06 4.77 12.31
C ALA A 2 -14.72 3.28 12.31
N LEU A 3 -14.68 2.65 11.14
CA LEU A 3 -14.08 1.34 11.00
C LEU A 3 -12.61 1.52 11.36
N SER A 4 -12.23 1.19 12.58
CA SER A 4 -10.84 1.09 13.04
C SER A 4 -10.21 -0.14 12.38
N TYR A 5 -10.14 -0.13 11.05
CA TYR A 5 -9.39 -1.11 10.30
C TYR A 5 -7.93 -0.64 10.38
N THR A 6 -7.16 -1.20 11.31
CA THR A 6 -5.71 -1.04 11.32
C THR A 6 -5.18 -1.55 9.98
N PRO A 7 -4.54 -0.71 9.14
CA PRO A 7 -4.01 -1.22 7.92
C PRO A 7 -2.97 -2.31 8.25
N SER A 8 -2.95 -3.39 7.49
CA SER A 8 -2.07 -4.53 7.74
C SER A 8 -1.64 -5.14 6.41
N PHE A 9 -0.75 -6.15 6.46
CA PHE A 9 -0.38 -6.88 5.25
C PHE A 9 -1.60 -7.50 4.55
N GLU A 10 -2.64 -7.88 5.30
CA GLU A 10 -3.88 -8.44 4.76
C GLU A 10 -4.61 -7.47 3.82
N LEU A 11 -4.61 -6.16 4.11
CA LEU A 11 -5.17 -5.18 3.17
C LEU A 11 -4.36 -5.08 1.90
N LEU A 12 -3.03 -5.06 2.02
CA LEU A 12 -2.15 -5.03 0.86
C LEU A 12 -2.42 -6.25 -0.02
N ASN A 13 -2.53 -7.43 0.60
CA ASN A 13 -2.85 -8.65 -0.12
C ASN A 13 -4.21 -8.56 -0.83
N ARG A 14 -5.29 -8.28 -0.09
CA ARG A 14 -6.66 -8.28 -0.60
C ARG A 14 -6.94 -7.20 -1.65
N TRP A 15 -6.45 -5.98 -1.43
CA TRP A 15 -6.82 -4.83 -2.24
C TRP A 15 -5.82 -4.52 -3.36
N VAL A 16 -4.58 -5.02 -3.27
CA VAL A 16 -3.55 -4.73 -4.28
C VAL A 16 -3.06 -6.00 -4.96
N ILE A 17 -2.64 -7.02 -4.20
CA ILE A 17 -2.00 -8.22 -4.75
C ILE A 17 -3.04 -9.12 -5.45
N GLU A 18 -4.10 -9.51 -4.74
CA GLU A 18 -5.17 -10.38 -5.28
C GLU A 18 -5.93 -9.71 -6.43
N LYS A 19 -6.05 -8.38 -6.39
CA LYS A 19 -6.64 -7.58 -7.48
C LYS A 19 -5.69 -7.34 -8.66
N GLN A 20 -4.48 -7.90 -8.66
CA GLN A 20 -3.49 -7.77 -9.73
C GLN A 20 -3.10 -6.30 -10.02
N LEU A 21 -3.18 -5.42 -9.02
CA LEU A 21 -2.77 -4.01 -9.14
C LEU A 21 -1.29 -3.82 -8.80
N CYS A 22 -0.65 -4.80 -8.13
CA CYS A 22 0.75 -4.70 -7.76
C CYS A 22 1.65 -4.53 -8.99
N CYS A 23 2.32 -3.37 -9.09
CA CYS A 23 3.29 -3.07 -10.15
C CYS A 23 4.74 -3.41 -9.76
N TYR A 24 4.94 -4.16 -8.67
CA TYR A 24 6.27 -4.58 -8.18
C TYR A 24 7.27 -3.43 -7.93
N CYS A 25 6.78 -2.27 -7.48
CA CYS A 25 7.62 -1.09 -7.20
C CYS A 25 8.48 -1.18 -5.93
N GLY A 26 8.19 -2.14 -5.03
CA GLY A 26 9.00 -2.38 -3.84
C GLY A 26 8.74 -1.49 -2.61
N THR A 27 7.80 -0.53 -2.66
CA THR A 27 7.52 0.36 -1.52
C THR A 27 7.21 -0.40 -0.23
N CYS A 28 6.43 -1.48 -0.31
CA CYS A 28 6.06 -2.30 0.85
C CYS A 28 7.28 -2.96 1.53
N ALA A 29 8.24 -3.46 0.74
CA ALA A 29 9.49 -4.04 1.25
C ALA A 29 10.43 -2.94 1.79
N GLY A 30 10.40 -1.74 1.21
CA GLY A 30 11.17 -0.59 1.72
C GLY A 30 10.70 -0.08 3.08
N VAL A 31 9.39 -0.13 3.37
CA VAL A 31 8.81 0.38 4.63
C VAL A 31 8.64 -0.68 5.71
N CYS A 32 8.78 -1.98 5.37
CA CYS A 32 8.58 -3.07 6.31
C CYS A 32 9.69 -4.12 6.16
N PRO A 33 10.57 -4.30 7.17
CA PRO A 33 11.67 -5.29 7.09
C PRO A 33 11.18 -6.74 7.08
N ARG A 34 9.89 -6.97 7.34
CA ARG A 34 9.25 -8.30 7.35
C ARG A 34 8.58 -8.66 6.03
N ILE A 35 8.73 -7.82 5.01
CA ILE A 35 8.23 -8.07 3.66
C ILE A 35 9.42 -8.16 2.73
N THR A 36 9.46 -9.24 1.94
CA THR A 36 10.40 -9.38 0.82
C THR A 36 9.67 -9.27 -0.51
N LEU A 37 10.42 -9.05 -1.57
CA LEU A 37 9.95 -9.17 -2.93
C LEU A 37 10.41 -10.52 -3.49
N ASP A 38 9.48 -11.45 -3.63
CA ASP A 38 9.75 -12.79 -4.19
C ASP A 38 9.03 -12.94 -5.52
N GLY A 39 9.79 -12.90 -6.62
CA GLY A 39 9.25 -12.94 -7.97
C GLY A 39 8.60 -11.63 -8.40
N LYS A 40 7.26 -11.60 -8.52
CA LYS A 40 6.49 -10.42 -8.99
C LYS A 40 5.56 -9.82 -7.94
N THR A 41 5.49 -10.39 -6.74
CA THR A 41 4.61 -9.90 -5.67
C THR A 41 5.34 -9.89 -4.33
N PRO A 42 4.95 -8.99 -3.41
CA PRO A 42 5.52 -8.96 -2.07
C PRO A 42 5.01 -10.15 -1.25
N LYS A 43 5.90 -10.72 -0.43
CA LYS A 43 5.59 -11.79 0.51
C LYS A 43 6.00 -11.42 1.92
N LEU A 44 5.16 -11.80 2.87
CA LEU A 44 5.47 -11.67 4.29
C LEU A 44 6.42 -12.81 4.70
N ILE A 45 7.56 -12.46 5.30
CA ILE A 45 8.60 -13.43 5.73
C ILE A 45 8.65 -13.62 7.25
N ASP A 46 7.88 -12.83 8.00
CA ASP A 46 7.78 -12.86 9.47
C ASP A 46 6.42 -12.30 9.93
N TYR A 47 6.08 -12.29 11.22
CA TYR A 47 4.78 -11.83 11.71
C TYR A 47 4.45 -10.37 11.32
N CYS A 48 3.20 -10.08 10.97
CA CYS A 48 2.75 -8.70 10.71
C CYS A 48 2.42 -8.01 12.04
N SER A 49 3.10 -6.89 12.34
CA SER A 49 2.83 -6.09 13.56
C SER A 49 1.66 -5.12 13.42
N GLU A 50 0.84 -5.26 12.37
CA GLU A 50 -0.37 -4.45 12.10
C GLU A 50 -0.16 -2.93 12.07
N CYS A 51 1.05 -2.48 11.70
CA CYS A 51 1.36 -1.04 11.61
C CYS A 51 0.76 -0.36 10.36
N GLY A 52 0.52 -1.13 9.30
CA GLY A 52 -0.21 -0.69 8.10
C GLY A 52 0.52 0.17 7.10
N ASN A 53 1.79 0.48 7.35
CA ASN A 53 2.59 1.29 6.44
C ASN A 53 2.69 0.69 5.03
N CYS A 54 2.78 -0.64 4.91
CA CYS A 54 2.88 -1.32 3.63
C CYS A 54 1.66 -1.09 2.72
N TYR A 55 0.45 -1.03 3.29
CA TYR A 55 -0.77 -0.70 2.55
C TYR A 55 -0.90 0.81 2.34
N LYS A 56 -0.74 1.60 3.41
CA LYS A 56 -0.90 3.07 3.39
C LYS A 56 -0.02 3.77 2.34
N TYR A 57 1.21 3.30 2.16
CA TYR A 57 2.16 3.90 1.22
C TYR A 57 2.21 3.19 -0.13
N CYS A 58 1.39 2.15 -0.35
CA CYS A 58 1.35 1.52 -1.65
C CYS A 58 0.74 2.50 -2.67
N PRO A 59 1.44 2.84 -3.78
CA PRO A 59 0.95 3.79 -4.77
C PRO A 59 -0.26 3.27 -5.57
N GLN A 60 -0.57 1.97 -5.43
CA GLN A 60 -1.72 1.31 -6.05
C GLN A 60 -2.95 1.31 -5.13
N THR A 61 -2.95 2.19 -4.11
CA THR A 61 -4.07 2.42 -3.21
C THR A 61 -4.60 3.85 -3.39
N PHE A 62 -5.49 4.29 -2.49
CA PHE A 62 -6.14 5.58 -2.61
C PHE A 62 -5.13 6.72 -2.70
N THR A 63 -5.25 7.52 -3.76
CA THR A 63 -4.55 8.79 -3.93
C THR A 63 -5.61 9.88 -4.11
N PRO A 64 -5.63 10.94 -3.28
CA PRO A 64 -6.58 12.06 -3.42
C PRO A 64 -6.20 12.95 -4.62
N VAL A 65 -6.36 12.42 -5.83
CA VAL A 65 -5.91 13.07 -7.09
C VAL A 65 -6.41 14.50 -7.20
N ARG A 66 -7.71 14.73 -6.93
CA ARG A 66 -8.31 16.07 -7.00
C ARG A 66 -7.62 17.09 -6.08
N GLU A 67 -7.37 16.71 -4.82
CA GLU A 67 -6.70 17.60 -3.87
C GLU A 67 -5.25 17.89 -4.30
N PHE A 68 -4.57 16.89 -4.86
CA PHE A 68 -3.23 17.07 -5.40
C PHE A 68 -3.24 17.98 -6.63
N GLU A 69 -4.17 17.80 -7.55
CA GLU A 69 -4.32 18.64 -8.75
C GLU A 69 -4.61 20.09 -8.37
N GLU A 70 -5.58 20.34 -7.48
CA GLU A 70 -5.91 21.69 -7.01
C GLU A 70 -4.70 22.40 -6.35
N ARG A 71 -3.81 21.65 -5.71
CA ARG A 71 -2.62 22.18 -5.03
C ARG A 71 -1.40 22.33 -5.94
N LEU A 72 -1.20 21.44 -6.89
CA LEU A 72 -0.02 21.39 -7.76
C LEU A 72 -0.24 22.16 -9.07
N PHE A 73 -1.48 22.17 -9.58
CA PHE A 73 -1.89 22.79 -10.84
C PHE A 73 -3.13 23.68 -10.63
N PRO A 74 -3.02 24.78 -9.86
CA PRO A 74 -4.17 25.64 -9.61
C PRO A 74 -4.64 26.32 -10.90
N GLY A 75 -5.92 26.12 -11.26
CA GLY A 75 -6.59 26.83 -12.35
C GLY A 75 -6.53 26.18 -13.74
N THR A 76 -6.00 24.96 -13.87
CA THR A 76 -6.28 24.05 -15.00
C THR A 76 -7.53 23.23 -14.73
#